data_AF-A0A947HGC4-F1
#
_entry.id   AF-A0A947HGC4-F1
#
_cell.length_a   1.000
_cell.length_b   1.000
_cell.length_c   1.000
_cell.angle_alpha   90.00
_cell.angle_beta   90.00
_cell.angle_gamma   90.00
#
_symmetry.space_group_name_H-M   'P 1'
#
loop_
_entity.id
_entity.type
_entity.pdbx_description
1 polymer ?
#
loop_
_entity_poly.entity_id
_entity_poly.type
_entity_poly.pdbx_seq_one_letter_code
_entity_poly.pdbx_strand_id
1 'polypeptide(L)'
;MHAHLPVLGAVTAAIVFGACTPRPIAPPPTEATTMHAPPLAPASKRDAISGVARDAKAGAVLVLDDGRVIYVAGLSGWPADVVGRRIRGSGTLVVASLLPRATQDESGAWSQGVAGDSAGETWLDDAQWAAEGPDAAPWTVTISDGAGNVTTITQPQGGPVAWRYRPVTPAESSSGVYSGGDPASGTLAPAQVDALWTLVRAARGGPAGQGRAKGTFLVEVASPNGPRAVVVPRSDAADVEAWVRALRAE
;
A
#
# COMPACT_ATOMS: atom_id res chain seq x y z
N MET A 1 -19.72 -7.20 66.05
CA MET A 1 -18.43 -7.91 65.92
C MET A 1 -17.44 -6.94 65.31
N HIS A 2 -16.64 -6.27 66.15
CA HIS A 2 -15.63 -5.30 65.72
C HIS A 2 -14.30 -6.03 65.52
N ALA A 3 -13.77 -6.02 64.29
CA ALA A 3 -12.46 -6.59 63.98
C ALA A 3 -11.41 -5.47 64.02
N HIS A 4 -10.45 -5.61 64.94
CA HIS A 4 -9.23 -4.81 65.02
C HIS A 4 -8.24 -5.29 63.95
N LEU A 5 -7.72 -4.38 63.13
CA LEU A 5 -6.58 -4.62 62.23
C LEU A 5 -5.27 -4.18 62.90
N PRO A 6 -4.16 -4.92 62.75
CA PRO A 6 -2.87 -4.56 63.30
C PRO A 6 -2.11 -3.56 62.40
N VAL A 7 -1.41 -2.63 63.05
CA VAL A 7 -0.50 -1.65 62.44
C VAL A 7 0.84 -2.33 62.16
N LEU A 8 1.24 -2.38 60.89
CA LEU A 8 2.57 -2.85 60.46
C LEU A 8 3.58 -1.69 60.55
N GLY A 9 4.62 -1.90 61.35
CA GLY A 9 5.76 -0.98 61.50
C GLY A 9 6.64 -0.97 60.25
N ALA A 10 7.02 0.22 59.80
CA ALA A 10 7.93 0.43 58.69
C ALA A 10 9.38 0.17 59.11
N VAL A 11 10.08 -0.69 58.38
CA VAL A 11 11.53 -0.90 58.49
C VAL A 11 12.21 -0.01 57.46
N THR A 12 12.98 0.97 57.94
CA THR A 12 13.79 1.85 57.09
C THR A 12 15.17 1.24 56.91
N ALA A 13 15.46 0.71 55.72
CA ALA A 13 16.80 0.30 55.32
C ALA A 13 17.54 1.49 54.70
N ALA A 14 18.67 1.88 55.28
CA ALA A 14 19.56 2.91 54.74
C ALA A 14 20.45 2.29 53.65
N ILE A 15 20.25 2.70 52.39
CA ILE A 15 21.11 2.35 51.26
C ILE A 15 22.16 3.45 51.11
N VAL A 16 23.42 3.09 51.31
CA VAL A 16 24.57 3.98 51.09
C VAL A 16 24.90 3.99 49.60
N PHE A 17 24.58 5.09 48.90
CA PHE A 17 24.97 5.30 47.52
C PHE A 17 26.41 5.83 47.48
N GLY A 18 27.33 5.03 46.95
CA GLY A 18 28.67 5.49 46.57
C GLY A 18 28.57 6.50 45.42
N ALA A 19 29.16 7.68 45.62
CA ALA A 19 29.20 8.74 44.62
C ALA A 19 30.09 8.33 43.44
N CYS A 20 29.50 7.75 42.39
CA CYS A 20 30.13 7.68 41.07
C CYS A 20 30.10 9.08 40.46
N THR A 21 31.25 9.74 40.37
CA THR A 21 31.40 10.96 39.58
C THR A 21 31.09 10.64 38.11
N PRO A 22 30.08 11.28 37.49
CA PRO A 22 29.74 11.03 36.10
C PRO A 22 30.91 11.44 35.21
N ARG A 23 31.39 10.49 34.40
CA ARG A 23 32.40 10.76 33.37
C ARG A 23 31.76 11.69 32.33
N PRO A 24 32.38 12.82 31.97
CA PRO A 24 31.82 13.72 30.96
C PRO A 24 31.63 12.97 29.65
N ILE A 25 30.37 12.87 29.20
CA ILE A 25 30.00 12.31 27.90
C ILE A 25 30.39 13.37 26.88
N ALA A 26 31.33 13.05 26.00
CA ALA A 26 31.67 13.91 24.88
C ALA A 26 30.42 14.12 24.00
N PRO A 27 30.16 15.34 23.52
CA PRO A 27 29.05 15.57 22.61
C PRO A 27 29.19 14.68 21.37
N PRO A 28 28.08 14.12 20.85
CA PRO A 28 28.13 13.33 19.63
C PRO A 28 28.67 14.21 18.48
N PRO A 29 29.54 13.67 17.61
CA PRO A 29 30.00 14.40 16.44
C PRO A 29 28.79 14.83 15.61
N THR A 30 28.66 16.13 15.39
CA THR A 30 27.63 16.74 14.54
C THR A 30 28.13 16.74 13.11
N GLU A 31 28.32 15.55 12.55
CA GLU A 31 28.53 15.39 11.11
C GLU A 31 27.30 14.67 10.58
N ALA A 32 26.42 15.43 9.93
CA ALA A 32 25.41 14.84 9.07
C ALA A 32 26.16 14.16 7.92
N THR A 33 26.41 12.85 8.06
CA THR A 33 26.97 12.03 7.00
C THR A 33 26.01 12.07 5.82
N THR A 34 26.32 12.92 4.84
CA THR A 34 25.73 12.80 3.51
C THR A 34 26.14 11.42 3.00
N MET A 35 25.20 10.47 3.00
CA MET A 35 25.45 9.13 2.49
C MET A 35 25.73 9.24 1.00
N HIS A 36 27.01 9.21 0.62
CA HIS A 36 27.41 9.05 -0.77
C HIS A 36 27.03 7.64 -1.21
N ALA A 37 26.13 7.54 -2.19
CA ALA A 37 25.80 6.26 -2.81
C ALA A 37 27.10 5.63 -3.37
N PRO A 38 27.34 4.33 -3.13
CA PRO A 38 28.50 3.63 -3.67
C PRO A 38 28.46 3.62 -5.22
N PRO A 39 29.62 3.54 -5.90
CA PRO A 39 29.69 3.49 -7.35
C PRO A 39 28.98 2.24 -7.90
N LEU A 40 28.06 2.46 -8.83
CA LEU A 40 27.14 1.45 -9.37
C LEU A 40 27.74 0.72 -10.59
N ALA A 41 27.49 -0.59 -10.70
CA ALA A 41 27.80 -1.39 -11.89
C ALA A 41 27.00 -0.91 -13.13
N PRO A 42 27.46 -1.17 -14.37
CA PRO A 42 26.84 -0.63 -15.59
C PRO A 42 25.34 -0.95 -15.69
N ALA A 43 24.58 0.09 -16.02
CA ALA A 43 23.13 0.15 -15.96
C ALA A 43 22.43 -0.93 -16.81
N SER A 44 21.60 -1.71 -16.14
CA SER A 44 20.62 -2.59 -16.77
C SER A 44 19.48 -1.78 -17.41
N LYS A 45 18.70 -2.42 -18.29
CA LYS A 45 17.48 -1.90 -18.92
C LYS A 45 16.65 -1.05 -17.94
N ARG A 46 16.13 0.10 -18.41
CA ARG A 46 15.16 0.88 -17.63
C ARG A 46 13.89 0.05 -17.47
N ASP A 47 13.61 -0.34 -16.23
CA ASP A 47 12.43 -1.12 -15.89
C ASP A 47 11.40 -0.23 -15.21
N ALA A 48 10.12 -0.47 -15.54
CA ALA A 48 9.01 0.12 -14.82
C ALA A 48 8.54 -0.87 -13.75
N ILE A 49 8.54 -0.44 -12.49
CA ILE A 49 8.11 -1.22 -11.34
C ILE A 49 6.93 -0.56 -10.64
N SER A 50 6.00 -1.35 -10.14
CA SER A 50 4.85 -0.85 -9.39
C SER A 50 4.85 -1.45 -7.99
N GLY A 51 4.57 -0.61 -7.00
CA GLY A 51 4.55 -1.01 -5.60
C GLY A 51 3.91 0.04 -4.70
N VAL A 52 3.87 -0.22 -3.40
CA VAL A 52 3.39 0.72 -2.40
C VAL A 52 4.54 1.55 -1.88
N ALA A 53 4.42 2.87 -1.94
CA ALA A 53 5.35 3.80 -1.34
C ALA A 53 5.34 3.65 0.19
N ARG A 54 6.50 3.38 0.80
CA ARG A 54 6.70 3.32 2.24
C ARG A 54 8.01 3.99 2.61
N ASP A 55 8.11 4.48 3.84
CA ASP A 55 9.38 4.95 4.38
C ASP A 55 10.04 3.84 5.19
N ALA A 56 11.35 3.73 5.06
CA ALA A 56 12.21 2.85 5.84
C ALA A 56 13.29 3.66 6.55
N LYS A 57 14.02 3.02 7.46
CA LYS A 57 15.10 3.70 8.22
C LYS A 57 16.17 4.32 7.31
N ALA A 58 16.42 3.72 6.14
CA ALA A 58 17.45 4.16 5.20
C ALA A 58 16.90 5.00 4.02
N GLY A 59 15.61 5.35 3.99
CA GLY A 59 15.03 6.21 2.96
C GLY A 59 13.66 5.76 2.46
N ALA A 60 13.27 6.27 1.30
CA ALA A 60 12.06 5.87 0.60
C ALA A 60 12.21 4.47 -0.01
N VAL A 61 11.19 3.64 0.15
CA VAL A 61 11.12 2.31 -0.46
C VAL A 61 9.81 2.07 -1.20
N LEU A 62 9.89 1.21 -2.19
CA LEU A 62 8.80 0.63 -2.97
C LEU A 62 8.61 -0.82 -2.54
N VAL A 63 7.47 -1.13 -1.92
CA VAL A 63 7.12 -2.51 -1.56
C VAL A 63 6.29 -3.10 -2.69
N LEU A 64 6.86 -4.07 -3.41
CA LEU A 64 6.21 -4.73 -4.54
C LEU A 64 5.12 -5.70 -4.06
N ASP A 65 4.27 -6.17 -4.98
CA ASP A 65 3.17 -7.10 -4.65
C ASP A 65 3.64 -8.45 -4.12
N ASP A 66 4.85 -8.88 -4.49
CA ASP A 66 5.48 -10.10 -4.00
C ASP A 66 6.21 -9.92 -2.66
N GLY A 67 6.08 -8.74 -2.04
CA GLY A 67 6.69 -8.41 -0.75
C GLY A 67 8.16 -7.98 -0.84
N ARG A 68 8.79 -7.99 -2.02
CA ARG A 68 10.14 -7.44 -2.17
C ARG A 68 10.14 -5.94 -1.94
N VAL A 69 11.25 -5.44 -1.42
CA VAL A 69 11.48 -4.03 -1.12
C VAL A 69 12.56 -3.49 -2.04
N ILE A 70 12.25 -2.41 -2.74
CA ILE A 70 13.17 -1.69 -3.63
C ILE A 70 13.42 -0.31 -3.04
N TYR A 71 14.66 0.05 -2.76
CA TYR A 71 15.02 1.39 -2.30
C TYR A 71 14.97 2.38 -3.46
N VAL A 72 14.61 3.64 -3.19
CA VAL A 72 14.61 4.70 -4.21
C VAL A 72 15.82 5.60 -3.99
N ALA A 73 16.78 5.55 -4.92
CA ALA A 73 18.02 6.29 -4.77
C ALA A 73 17.77 7.81 -4.74
N GLY A 74 18.47 8.51 -3.85
CA GLY A 74 18.36 9.97 -3.71
C GLY A 74 17.10 10.47 -3.00
N LEU A 75 16.19 9.58 -2.58
CA LEU A 75 14.95 9.96 -1.89
C LEU A 75 14.98 9.51 -0.42
N SER A 76 15.10 10.47 0.51
CA SER A 76 15.17 10.19 1.96
C SER A 76 13.83 9.79 2.59
N GLY A 77 12.72 10.02 1.89
CA GLY A 77 11.37 9.66 2.29
C GLY A 77 10.37 10.11 1.24
N TRP A 78 9.20 9.46 1.18
CA TRP A 78 8.13 9.88 0.28
C TRP A 78 7.45 11.15 0.80
N PRO A 79 6.90 11.98 -0.10
CA PRO A 79 5.93 13.00 0.30
C PRO A 79 4.79 12.37 1.11
N ALA A 80 4.30 13.07 2.14
CA ALA A 80 3.31 12.53 3.08
C ALA A 80 1.99 12.11 2.39
N ASP A 81 1.64 12.76 1.29
CA ASP A 81 0.47 12.45 0.45
C ASP A 81 0.70 11.28 -0.53
N VAL A 82 1.91 10.73 -0.58
CA VAL A 82 2.32 9.58 -1.39
C VAL A 82 2.53 8.34 -0.52
N VAL A 83 2.95 8.47 0.74
CA VAL A 83 3.14 7.34 1.66
C VAL A 83 1.87 6.48 1.76
N GLY A 84 2.03 5.17 1.58
CA GLY A 84 0.95 4.19 1.58
C GLY A 84 0.17 4.10 0.28
N ARG A 85 0.41 5.00 -0.68
CA ARG A 85 -0.18 4.92 -2.02
C ARG A 85 0.62 3.97 -2.88
N ARG A 86 -0.09 3.36 -3.82
CA ARG A 86 0.54 2.64 -4.90
C ARG A 86 1.15 3.65 -5.88
N ILE A 87 2.34 3.37 -6.37
CA ILE A 87 3.04 4.22 -7.34
C ILE A 87 3.66 3.34 -8.43
N ARG A 88 3.88 3.93 -9.59
CA ARG A 88 4.68 3.36 -10.67
C ARG A 88 6.00 4.13 -10.72
N GLY A 89 7.09 3.45 -10.41
CA GLY A 89 8.45 3.93 -10.56
C GLY A 89 9.06 3.46 -11.88
N SER A 90 9.94 4.25 -12.47
CA SER A 90 10.81 3.87 -13.58
C SER A 90 12.22 4.38 -13.30
N GLY A 91 13.22 3.59 -13.65
CA GLY A 91 14.63 3.91 -13.39
C GLY A 91 15.51 2.73 -13.74
N THR A 92 16.76 2.75 -13.29
CA THR A 92 17.69 1.64 -13.45
C THR A 92 17.74 0.85 -12.14
N LEU A 93 17.44 -0.45 -12.21
CA LEU A 93 17.62 -1.33 -11.06
C LEU A 93 19.11 -1.65 -10.90
N VAL A 94 19.64 -1.35 -9.72
CA VAL A 94 21.02 -1.63 -9.33
C VAL A 94 21.05 -2.38 -8.00
N VAL A 95 22.09 -3.17 -7.79
CA VAL A 95 22.33 -3.85 -6.51
C VAL A 95 23.43 -3.08 -5.79
N ALA A 96 23.14 -2.54 -4.62
CA ALA A 96 24.09 -1.79 -3.81
C ALA A 96 23.95 -2.20 -2.33
N SER A 97 25.08 -2.24 -1.61
CA SER A 97 25.11 -2.57 -0.18
C SER A 97 25.14 -1.29 0.65
N LEU A 98 24.18 -1.10 1.54
CA LEU A 98 24.20 -0.01 2.53
C LEU A 98 25.18 -0.27 3.66
N LEU A 99 25.33 -1.53 4.04
CA LEU A 99 26.14 -1.90 5.19
C LEU A 99 27.59 -2.11 4.76
N PRO A 100 28.57 -1.65 5.58
CA PRO A 100 29.96 -1.95 5.34
C PRO A 100 30.16 -3.47 5.35
N ARG A 101 30.98 -3.97 4.42
CA ARG A 101 31.42 -5.36 4.47
C ARG A 101 32.28 -5.56 5.70
N ALA A 102 32.01 -6.63 6.45
CA ALA A 102 32.92 -7.07 7.49
C ALA A 102 34.23 -7.51 6.82
N THR A 103 35.35 -6.99 7.30
CA THR A 103 36.71 -7.34 6.86
C THR A 103 37.42 -8.04 7.99
N GLN A 104 38.22 -9.05 7.67
CA GLN A 104 39.06 -9.73 8.64
C GLN A 104 40.46 -9.12 8.63
N ASP A 105 41.00 -8.79 9.80
CA ASP A 105 42.38 -8.28 9.93
C ASP A 105 43.42 -9.41 9.94
N GLU A 106 44.71 -9.04 9.98
CA GLU A 106 45.84 -9.98 9.98
C GLU A 106 45.83 -10.95 11.17
N SER A 107 45.15 -10.60 12.27
CA SER A 107 45.02 -11.44 13.46
C SER A 107 43.82 -12.41 13.40
N GLY A 108 43.00 -12.29 12.36
CA GLY A 108 41.77 -13.06 12.21
C GLY A 108 40.55 -12.42 12.88
N ALA A 109 40.63 -11.18 13.38
CA ALA A 109 39.48 -10.49 13.96
C ALA A 109 38.61 -9.82 12.88
N TRP A 110 37.29 -9.87 13.04
CA TRP A 110 36.34 -9.28 12.10
C TRP A 110 35.93 -7.86 12.51
N SER A 111 35.85 -6.94 11.54
CA SER A 111 35.24 -5.62 11.73
C SER A 111 33.72 -5.70 11.89
N GLN A 112 33.11 -4.64 12.43
CA GLN A 112 31.65 -4.50 12.42
C GLN A 112 31.17 -4.31 10.97
N GLY A 113 30.33 -5.23 10.50
CA GLY A 113 29.78 -5.21 9.14
C GLY A 113 28.99 -6.47 8.83
N VAL A 114 28.53 -6.60 7.59
CA VAL A 114 27.86 -7.83 7.12
C VAL A 114 28.91 -8.80 6.60
N ALA A 115 28.86 -10.04 7.07
CA ALA A 115 29.75 -11.11 6.63
C ALA A 115 29.27 -11.74 5.31
N GLY A 116 30.21 -11.98 4.39
CA GLY A 116 29.97 -12.68 3.13
C GLY A 116 29.41 -11.80 2.00
N ASP A 117 29.01 -12.45 0.89
CA ASP A 117 28.36 -11.81 -0.25
C ASP A 117 26.85 -11.60 -0.04
N SER A 118 26.40 -11.69 1.21
CA SER A 118 25.00 -11.56 1.57
C SER A 118 24.49 -10.15 1.28
N ALA A 119 23.77 -10.10 0.16
CA ALA A 119 22.64 -9.23 -0.15
C ALA A 119 22.93 -7.74 -0.23
N GLY A 120 23.46 -7.30 -1.37
CA GLY A 120 23.17 -5.94 -1.79
C GLY A 120 21.65 -5.77 -1.90
N GLU A 121 21.14 -4.66 -1.39
CA GLU A 121 19.76 -4.28 -1.60
C GLU A 121 19.53 -3.89 -3.06
N THR A 122 18.31 -4.06 -3.56
CA THR A 122 17.95 -3.55 -4.88
C THR A 122 17.50 -2.10 -4.75
N TRP A 123 18.09 -1.24 -5.58
CA TRP A 123 17.81 0.19 -5.66
C TRP A 123 17.25 0.53 -7.03
N LEU A 124 16.31 1.47 -7.07
CA LEU A 124 15.88 2.16 -8.26
C LEU A 124 16.66 3.47 -8.36
N ASP A 125 17.69 3.47 -9.21
CA ASP A 125 18.51 4.65 -9.51
C ASP A 125 17.89 5.50 -10.63
N ASP A 126 18.19 6.80 -10.64
CA ASP A 126 17.57 7.79 -11.55
C ASP A 126 16.04 7.67 -11.58
N ALA A 127 15.45 7.51 -10.39
CA ALA A 127 14.05 7.16 -10.23
C ALA A 127 13.12 8.32 -10.63
N GLN A 128 12.25 8.04 -11.59
CA GLN A 128 11.05 8.82 -11.85
C GLN A 128 9.85 8.04 -11.35
N TRP A 129 8.87 8.71 -10.77
CA TRP A 129 7.70 8.04 -10.23
C TRP A 129 6.45 8.88 -10.41
N ALA A 130 5.32 8.19 -10.48
CA ALA A 130 3.99 8.78 -10.44
C ALA A 130 3.12 7.96 -9.50
N ALA A 131 2.33 8.65 -8.66
CA ALA A 131 1.30 7.96 -7.89
C ALA A 131 0.35 7.23 -8.86
N GLU A 132 0.12 5.94 -8.61
CA GLU A 132 -0.99 5.23 -9.20
C GLU A 132 -2.24 5.71 -8.46
N GLY A 133 -2.79 6.82 -8.95
CA GLY A 133 -4.08 7.32 -8.49
C GLY A 133 -5.24 6.41 -8.89
N PRO A 134 -6.48 6.90 -8.77
CA PRO A 134 -7.42 6.68 -9.87
C PRO A 134 -6.64 6.73 -11.19
N ASP A 135 -6.92 5.82 -12.12
CA ASP A 135 -6.36 5.99 -13.46
C ASP A 135 -6.58 7.44 -13.89
N ALA A 136 -5.64 8.07 -14.58
CA ALA A 136 -5.83 9.44 -15.01
C ALA A 136 -7.14 9.53 -15.79
N ALA A 137 -8.01 10.48 -15.42
CA ALA A 137 -9.23 10.70 -16.17
C ALA A 137 -8.88 10.94 -17.66
N PRO A 138 -9.69 10.42 -18.61
CA PRO A 138 -11.00 9.82 -18.38
C PRO A 138 -10.94 8.33 -18.01
N TRP A 139 -11.79 7.90 -17.07
CA TRP A 139 -11.94 6.48 -16.75
C TRP A 139 -13.40 6.10 -16.48
N THR A 140 -13.69 4.81 -16.65
CA THR A 140 -14.97 4.19 -16.31
C THR A 140 -14.74 2.92 -15.51
N VAL A 141 -15.46 2.77 -14.40
CA VAL A 141 -15.56 1.52 -13.63
C VAL A 141 -16.96 0.94 -13.80
N THR A 142 -17.05 -0.31 -14.23
CA THR A 142 -18.29 -1.06 -14.33
C THR A 142 -18.28 -2.20 -13.32
N ILE A 143 -19.24 -2.21 -12.41
CA ILE A 143 -19.44 -3.26 -11.41
C ILE A 143 -20.72 -4.01 -11.77
N SER A 144 -20.59 -5.27 -12.17
CA SER A 144 -21.73 -6.15 -12.46
C SER A 144 -21.85 -7.22 -11.40
N ASP A 145 -22.99 -7.37 -10.74
CA ASP A 145 -23.21 -8.45 -9.78
C ASP A 145 -23.57 -9.78 -10.46
N GLY A 146 -23.78 -10.84 -9.67
CA GLY A 146 -24.11 -12.17 -10.17
C GLY A 146 -25.55 -12.32 -10.65
N ALA A 147 -26.41 -11.32 -10.44
CA ALA A 147 -27.78 -11.26 -10.93
C ALA A 147 -27.91 -10.44 -12.22
N GLY A 148 -26.86 -9.73 -12.62
CA GLY A 148 -26.80 -8.91 -13.82
C GLY A 148 -27.09 -7.43 -13.59
N ASN A 149 -27.23 -6.99 -12.34
CA ASN A 149 -27.34 -5.55 -12.03
C ASN A 149 -25.99 -4.89 -12.30
N VAL A 150 -26.03 -3.69 -12.88
CA VAL A 150 -24.82 -2.98 -13.32
C VAL A 150 -24.74 -1.62 -12.65
N THR A 151 -23.62 -1.31 -12.02
CA THR A 151 -23.25 0.05 -11.58
C THR A 151 -22.12 0.54 -12.46
N THR A 152 -22.32 1.67 -13.13
CA THR A 152 -21.29 2.34 -13.94
C THR A 152 -20.90 3.63 -13.25
N ILE A 153 -19.60 3.83 -13.04
CA ILE A 153 -19.01 5.04 -12.49
C ILE A 153 -18.06 5.62 -13.53
N THR A 154 -18.19 6.90 -13.86
CA THR A 154 -17.38 7.54 -14.89
C THR A 154 -16.80 8.84 -14.38
N GLN A 155 -15.50 9.05 -14.59
CA GLN A 155 -14.86 10.34 -14.45
C GLN A 155 -14.41 10.83 -15.83
N PRO A 156 -15.04 11.88 -16.40
CA PRO A 156 -14.53 12.55 -17.59
C PRO A 156 -13.29 13.39 -17.25
N GLN A 157 -12.55 13.81 -18.26
CA GLN A 157 -11.40 14.69 -18.06
C GLN A 157 -11.85 16.05 -17.49
N GLY A 158 -11.34 16.40 -16.31
CA GLY A 158 -11.63 17.68 -15.64
C GLY A 158 -13.06 17.83 -15.08
N GLY A 159 -13.88 16.79 -15.10
CA GLY A 159 -15.25 16.84 -14.60
C GLY A 159 -15.50 16.02 -13.33
N PRO A 160 -16.71 16.12 -12.76
CA PRO A 160 -17.09 15.37 -11.57
C PRO A 160 -17.22 13.88 -11.88
N VAL A 161 -17.06 13.04 -10.86
CA VAL A 161 -17.31 11.61 -10.96
C VAL A 161 -18.80 11.36 -10.85
N ALA A 162 -19.40 10.80 -11.90
CA ALA A 162 -20.83 10.46 -11.94
C ALA A 162 -21.01 8.95 -11.85
N TRP A 163 -22.15 8.50 -11.32
CA TRP A 163 -22.50 7.09 -11.26
C TRP A 163 -23.94 6.83 -11.70
N ARG A 164 -24.20 5.62 -12.19
CA ARG A 164 -25.51 5.12 -12.59
C ARG A 164 -25.66 3.65 -12.23
N TYR A 165 -26.78 3.31 -11.59
CA TYR A 165 -27.21 1.95 -11.33
C TYR A 165 -28.34 1.54 -12.27
N ARG A 166 -28.15 0.42 -12.97
CA ARG A 166 -29.12 -0.22 -13.85
C ARG A 166 -29.48 -1.59 -13.29
N PRO A 167 -30.63 -1.72 -12.60
CA PRO A 167 -31.10 -3.00 -12.11
C PRO A 167 -31.62 -3.86 -13.26
N VAL A 168 -31.60 -5.18 -13.06
CA VAL A 168 -32.37 -6.14 -13.85
C VAL A 168 -33.84 -6.02 -13.44
N THR A 169 -34.70 -5.88 -14.43
CA THR A 169 -36.15 -5.84 -14.25
C THR A 169 -36.77 -7.24 -14.29
N PRO A 170 -38.00 -7.42 -13.78
CA PRO A 170 -38.73 -8.69 -13.92
C PRO A 170 -38.84 -9.17 -15.37
N ALA A 171 -38.99 -8.25 -16.33
CA ALA A 171 -39.06 -8.56 -17.75
C ALA A 171 -37.73 -9.06 -18.36
N GLU A 172 -36.59 -8.62 -17.82
CA GLU A 172 -35.25 -9.08 -18.25
C GLU A 172 -34.82 -10.36 -17.52
N SER A 173 -35.43 -10.68 -16.38
CA SER A 173 -35.11 -11.88 -15.62
C SER A 173 -35.68 -13.13 -16.28
N SER A 174 -34.87 -14.19 -16.39
CA SER A 174 -35.35 -15.51 -16.81
C SER A 174 -36.41 -16.12 -15.88
N SER A 175 -36.48 -15.65 -14.63
CA SER A 175 -37.51 -16.07 -13.67
C SER A 175 -38.83 -15.31 -13.82
N GLY A 176 -38.84 -14.19 -14.55
CA GLY A 176 -39.99 -13.29 -14.64
C GLY A 176 -40.35 -12.53 -13.35
N VAL A 177 -39.67 -12.80 -12.22
CA VAL A 177 -40.05 -12.27 -10.90
C VAL A 177 -38.93 -11.54 -10.17
N TYR A 178 -37.67 -11.73 -10.56
CA TYR A 178 -36.55 -11.03 -9.95
C TYR A 178 -36.56 -9.53 -10.29
N SER A 179 -36.34 -8.69 -9.30
CA SER A 179 -36.10 -7.25 -9.46
C SER A 179 -34.84 -6.85 -8.72
N GLY A 180 -33.95 -6.13 -9.40
CA GLY A 180 -32.76 -5.51 -8.83
C GLY A 180 -33.03 -4.22 -8.02
N GLY A 181 -34.31 -3.85 -7.85
CA GLY A 181 -34.74 -2.57 -7.28
C GLY A 181 -34.93 -1.49 -8.33
N ASP A 182 -34.96 -0.23 -7.89
CA ASP A 182 -35.14 0.93 -8.76
C ASP A 182 -33.82 1.43 -9.36
N PRO A 183 -33.82 1.98 -10.59
CA PRO A 183 -32.64 2.64 -11.14
C PRO A 183 -32.30 3.89 -10.33
N ALA A 184 -31.00 4.17 -10.20
CA ALA A 184 -30.49 5.34 -9.46
C ALA A 184 -29.27 5.94 -10.16
N SER A 185 -28.96 7.20 -9.87
CA SER A 185 -27.77 7.89 -10.41
C SER A 185 -27.43 9.11 -9.57
N GLY A 186 -26.16 9.52 -9.58
CA GLY A 186 -25.71 10.71 -8.87
C GLY A 186 -24.26 11.06 -9.17
N THR A 187 -23.65 11.85 -8.28
CA THR A 187 -22.23 12.21 -8.30
C THR A 187 -21.54 11.71 -7.05
N LEU A 188 -20.28 11.27 -7.17
CA LEU A 188 -19.48 10.83 -6.02
C LEU A 188 -18.70 12.00 -5.41
N ALA A 189 -18.71 12.10 -4.08
CA ALA A 189 -17.79 12.91 -3.32
C ALA A 189 -16.35 12.33 -3.37
N PRO A 190 -15.30 13.14 -3.16
CA PRO A 190 -13.91 12.66 -3.20
C PRO A 190 -13.64 11.43 -2.31
N ALA A 191 -14.19 11.39 -1.10
CA ALA A 191 -14.03 10.25 -0.19
C ALA A 191 -14.66 8.96 -0.75
N GLN A 192 -15.78 9.05 -1.47
CA GLN A 192 -16.41 7.89 -2.12
C GLN A 192 -15.58 7.42 -3.33
N VAL A 193 -14.93 8.33 -4.05
CA VAL A 193 -13.99 7.99 -5.13
C VAL A 193 -12.79 7.24 -4.56
N ASP A 194 -12.23 7.69 -3.44
CA ASP A 194 -11.13 6.98 -2.76
C ASP A 194 -11.55 5.59 -2.27
N ALA A 195 -12.76 5.47 -1.72
CA ALA A 195 -13.33 4.18 -1.32
C ALA A 195 -13.51 3.23 -2.51
N LEU A 196 -14.06 3.72 -3.64
CA LEU A 196 -14.17 2.96 -4.88
C LEU A 196 -12.82 2.41 -5.33
N TRP A 197 -11.79 3.25 -5.38
CA TRP A 197 -10.48 2.82 -5.85
C TRP A 197 -9.78 1.88 -4.86
N THR A 198 -10.08 2.00 -3.57
CA THR A 198 -9.63 1.04 -2.55
C THR A 198 -10.24 -0.33 -2.82
N LEU A 199 -11.54 -0.40 -3.09
CA LEU A 199 -12.25 -1.62 -3.48
C LEU A 199 -11.70 -2.20 -4.80
N VAL A 200 -11.54 -1.39 -5.84
CA VAL A 200 -11.00 -1.83 -7.14
C VAL A 200 -9.59 -2.42 -7.01
N ARG A 201 -8.75 -1.86 -6.13
CA ARG A 201 -7.40 -2.39 -5.86
C ARG A 201 -7.43 -3.64 -4.97
N ALA A 202 -8.37 -3.70 -4.02
CA ALA A 202 -8.55 -4.85 -3.14
C ALA A 202 -9.18 -6.05 -3.86
N ALA A 203 -9.91 -5.82 -4.95
CA ALA A 203 -10.51 -6.85 -5.78
C ALA A 203 -9.44 -7.86 -6.25
N ARG A 204 -9.41 -9.02 -5.59
CA ARG A 204 -8.64 -10.18 -6.01
C ARG A 204 -9.54 -11.12 -6.80
N GLY A 205 -9.00 -11.76 -7.83
CA GLY A 205 -9.82 -12.58 -8.70
C GLY A 205 -9.06 -13.20 -9.87
N GLY A 206 -9.73 -14.13 -10.54
CA GLY A 206 -9.28 -14.67 -11.82
C GLY A 206 -9.59 -13.72 -12.99
N PRO A 207 -8.97 -13.96 -14.16
CA PRO A 207 -9.24 -13.17 -15.37
C PRO A 207 -10.71 -13.28 -15.78
N ALA A 208 -11.29 -12.16 -16.23
CA ALA A 208 -12.61 -12.13 -16.84
C ALA A 208 -12.60 -12.99 -18.13
N GLY A 209 -13.28 -14.13 -18.12
CA GLY A 209 -13.27 -15.08 -19.24
C GLY A 209 -13.57 -16.51 -18.79
N GLN A 210 -13.34 -16.83 -17.52
CA GLN A 210 -13.89 -18.03 -16.90
C GLN A 210 -15.33 -17.74 -16.47
N GLY A 211 -16.27 -18.61 -16.83
CA GLY A 211 -17.69 -18.43 -16.56
C GLY A 211 -17.97 -17.97 -15.13
N ARG A 212 -18.88 -17.02 -14.96
CA ARG A 212 -19.18 -16.42 -13.66
C ARG A 212 -20.15 -17.29 -12.87
N ALA A 213 -19.75 -17.67 -11.66
CA ALA A 213 -20.68 -18.29 -10.70
C ALA A 213 -21.65 -17.26 -10.13
N LYS A 214 -22.86 -17.70 -9.77
CA LYS A 214 -23.82 -16.86 -9.03
C LYS A 214 -23.19 -16.34 -7.73
N GLY A 215 -23.40 -15.06 -7.43
CA GLY A 215 -22.84 -14.40 -6.26
C GLY A 215 -21.40 -13.91 -6.41
N THR A 216 -20.85 -13.90 -7.63
CA THR A 216 -19.58 -13.22 -7.95
C THR A 216 -19.85 -11.83 -8.53
N PHE A 217 -18.91 -10.92 -8.37
CA PHE A 217 -18.93 -9.62 -9.03
C PHE A 217 -17.90 -9.60 -10.15
N LEU A 218 -18.19 -8.84 -11.21
CA LEU A 218 -17.23 -8.49 -12.24
C LEU A 218 -16.96 -6.99 -12.09
N VAL A 219 -15.70 -6.62 -11.86
CA VAL A 219 -15.24 -5.23 -11.82
C VAL A 219 -14.37 -5.00 -13.04
N GLU A 220 -14.82 -4.10 -13.92
CA GLU A 220 -14.12 -3.71 -15.13
C GLU A 220 -13.70 -2.25 -15.01
N VAL A 221 -12.47 -1.94 -15.41
CA VAL A 221 -11.96 -0.57 -15.45
C VAL A 221 -11.46 -0.31 -16.86
N ALA A 222 -11.98 0.74 -17.49
CA ALA A 222 -11.49 1.27 -18.74
C ALA A 222 -10.83 2.63 -18.47
N SER A 223 -9.57 2.79 -18.86
CA SER A 223 -8.81 4.02 -18.66
C SER A 223 -7.75 4.22 -19.74
N PRO A 224 -7.01 5.35 -19.77
CA PRO A 224 -5.96 5.58 -20.77
C PRO A 224 -4.80 4.58 -20.63
N ASN A 225 -4.67 3.93 -19.47
CA ASN A 225 -3.68 2.89 -19.22
C ASN A 225 -4.09 1.52 -19.79
N GLY A 226 -5.30 1.41 -20.37
CA GLY A 226 -5.84 0.20 -20.96
C GLY A 226 -6.95 -0.43 -20.09
N PRO A 227 -7.77 -1.33 -20.70
CA PRO A 227 -8.83 -2.01 -19.97
C PRO A 227 -8.27 -3.09 -19.04
N ARG A 228 -8.90 -3.27 -17.88
CA ARG A 228 -8.67 -4.38 -16.95
C ARG A 228 -10.00 -4.89 -16.41
N ALA A 229 -10.07 -6.17 -16.10
CA ALA A 229 -11.26 -6.79 -15.54
C ALA A 229 -10.89 -7.88 -14.53
N VAL A 230 -11.60 -7.92 -13.41
CA VAL A 230 -11.40 -8.89 -12.34
C VAL A 230 -12.72 -9.47 -11.88
N VAL A 231 -12.78 -10.79 -11.75
CA VAL A 231 -13.92 -11.49 -11.16
C VAL A 231 -13.70 -11.60 -9.66
N VAL A 232 -14.45 -10.82 -8.87
CA VAL A 232 -14.41 -10.86 -7.41
C VAL A 232 -15.18 -12.08 -6.91
N PRO A 233 -14.54 -13.03 -6.21
CA PRO A 233 -15.20 -14.21 -5.70
C PRO A 233 -16.21 -13.85 -4.62
N ARG A 234 -17.17 -14.75 -4.39
CA ARG A 234 -18.23 -14.54 -3.39
C ARG A 234 -17.69 -14.26 -1.98
N SER A 235 -16.55 -14.85 -1.61
CA SER A 235 -15.90 -14.62 -0.32
C SER A 235 -15.51 -13.17 -0.08
N ASP A 236 -15.25 -12.42 -1.16
CA ASP A 236 -14.69 -11.07 -1.13
C ASP A 236 -15.73 -10.05 -1.63
N ALA A 237 -16.91 -10.52 -2.03
CA ALA A 237 -17.97 -9.72 -2.62
C ALA A 237 -18.74 -8.84 -1.61
N ALA A 238 -18.64 -9.14 -0.32
CA ALA A 238 -19.43 -8.46 0.72
C ALA A 238 -19.15 -6.95 0.77
N ASP A 239 -17.88 -6.55 0.67
CA ASP A 239 -17.48 -5.14 0.67
C ASP A 239 -17.96 -4.43 -0.60
N VAL A 240 -17.92 -5.12 -1.75
CA VAL A 240 -18.41 -4.58 -3.03
C VAL A 240 -19.92 -4.35 -2.98
N GLU A 241 -20.66 -5.35 -2.49
CA GLU A 241 -22.10 -5.26 -2.36
C GLU A 241 -22.51 -4.17 -1.36
N ALA A 242 -21.83 -4.08 -0.21
CA ALA A 242 -22.08 -3.06 0.80
C ALA A 242 -21.85 -1.66 0.23
N TRP A 243 -20.76 -1.45 -0.50
CA TRP A 243 -20.45 -0.17 -1.14
C TRP A 243 -21.50 0.23 -2.18
N VAL A 244 -21.87 -0.67 -3.09
CA VAL A 244 -22.92 -0.41 -4.10
C VAL A 244 -24.29 -0.17 -3.46
N ARG A 245 -24.59 -0.86 -2.34
CA ARG A 245 -25.83 -0.64 -1.59
C ARG A 245 -25.85 0.73 -0.92
N ALA A 246 -24.77 1.12 -0.26
CA ALA A 246 -24.65 2.44 0.36
C ALA A 246 -24.79 3.56 -0.67
N LEU A 247 -24.17 3.40 -1.85
CA LEU A 247 -24.26 4.37 -2.94
C LEU A 247 -25.70 4.64 -3.40
N ARG A 248 -26.58 3.64 -3.35
CA ARG A 248 -27.99 3.76 -3.77
C ARG A 248 -28.92 4.30 -2.69
N ALA A 249 -28.44 4.43 -1.46
CA ALA A 249 -29.23 4.91 -0.34
C ALA A 249 -29.16 6.42 -0.14
N GLU A 250 -28.25 7.09 -0.86
CA GLU A 250 -28.08 8.55 -0.91
C GLU A 250 -29.00 9.20 -1.94
#